data_AF-A0A6L7WPX6-F1
#
_entry.id   AF-A0A6L7WPX6-F1
#
_cell.length_a   1.000
_cell.length_b   1.000
_cell.length_c   1.000
_cell.angle_alpha   90.00
_cell.angle_beta   90.00
_cell.angle_gamma   90.00
#
_symmetry.space_group_name_H-M   'P 1'
#
loop_
_entity.id
_entity.type
_entity.pdbx_description
1 polymer ?
#
loop_
_entity_poly.entity_id
_entity_poly.type
_entity_poly.pdbx_seq_one_letter_code
_entity_poly.pdbx_strand_id
1 'polypeptide(L)' 'MDADDLAAVTHLWRVRVDGTGNRQLTRGPHNATAPAWSPDGGIIAFLAARGEESDAKTQVHFLYADGGEAWQVTGHDES' A
#
# COMPACT_ATOMS: atom_id res chain seq x y z
N MET A 1 15.91 5.93 21.34
CA MET A 1 14.75 6.08 20.44
C MET A 1 15.35 6.55 19.14
N ASP A 2 15.58 5.60 18.25
CA ASP A 2 16.17 5.86 16.95
C ASP A 2 15.17 6.66 16.11
N ALA A 3 15.66 7.51 15.20
CA ALA A 3 14.79 8.36 14.39
C ALA A 3 13.78 7.57 13.52
N ASP A 4 14.04 6.27 13.37
CA ASP A 4 13.19 5.31 12.66
C ASP A 4 11.89 4.96 13.42
N ASP A 5 11.91 4.99 14.77
CA ASP A 5 10.70 4.78 15.60
C ASP A 5 9.69 5.94 15.49
N LEU A 6 10.09 7.07 14.91
CA LEU A 6 9.25 8.26 14.73
C LEU A 6 8.77 8.42 13.27
N ALA A 7 9.14 7.52 12.36
CA ALA A 7 8.68 7.57 10.99
C ALA A 7 7.19 7.17 10.93
N ALA A 8 6.32 8.17 10.73
CA ALA A 8 4.91 7.92 10.51
C ALA A 8 4.70 7.19 9.18
N VAL A 9 4.31 5.92 9.23
CA VAL A 9 4.00 5.12 8.03
C VAL A 9 2.55 5.35 7.61
N THR A 10 2.36 5.73 6.35
CA THR A 10 1.04 5.92 5.75
C THR A 10 0.48 4.59 5.30
N HIS A 11 -0.73 4.26 5.78
CA HIS A 11 -1.47 3.07 5.39
C HIS A 11 -2.81 3.40 4.76
N LEU A 12 -3.28 2.52 3.89
CA LEU A 12 -4.60 2.62 3.30
C LEU A 12 -5.64 2.01 4.23
N TRP A 13 -6.73 2.74 4.41
CA TRP A 13 -7.88 2.33 5.19
C TRP A 13 -9.13 2.46 4.35
N ARG A 14 -10.04 1.50 4.51
CA ARG A 14 -11.40 1.58 4.00
C ARG A 14 -12.35 1.84 5.15
N VAL A 15 -13.22 2.82 4.97
CA VAL A 15 -14.26 3.16 5.93
C VAL A 15 -15.54 3.38 5.15
N ARG A 16 -16.68 3.01 5.73
CA ARG A 16 -17.98 3.37 5.16
C ARG A 16 -18.22 4.87 5.37
N VAL A 17 -19.05 5.46 4.52
CA VAL A 17 -19.39 6.90 4.62
C VAL A 17 -20.06 7.24 5.95
N ASP A 18 -20.74 6.27 6.57
CA ASP A 18 -21.34 6.38 7.91
C ASP A 18 -20.34 6.29 9.07
N GLY A 19 -19.04 6.16 8.78
CA GLY A 19 -17.96 6.03 9.76
C GLY A 19 -17.77 4.63 10.33
N THR A 20 -18.59 3.65 9.95
CA THR A 20 -18.50 2.26 10.41
C THR A 20 -17.61 1.40 9.50
N GLY A 21 -17.31 0.18 9.93
CA GLY A 21 -16.62 -0.81 9.09
C GLY A 21 -15.20 -0.39 8.71
N ASN A 22 -14.49 0.25 9.64
CA ASN A 22 -13.09 0.61 9.48
C ASN A 22 -12.23 -0.65 9.25
N ARG A 23 -11.48 -0.65 8.15
CA ARG A 23 -10.60 -1.76 7.81
C ARG A 23 -9.28 -1.24 7.27
N GLN A 24 -8.21 -1.59 7.97
CA GLN A 24 -6.86 -1.38 7.46
C GLN A 24 -6.58 -2.36 6.31
N LEU A 25 -6.13 -1.83 5.18
CA LEU A 25 -5.88 -2.56 3.95
C LEU A 25 -4.40 -2.83 3.70
N THR A 26 -3.50 -1.94 4.13
CA THR A 26 -2.05 -2.14 4.04
C THR A 26 -1.39 -2.10 5.42
N ARG A 27 -0.29 -2.84 5.57
CA ARG A 27 0.51 -2.98 6.79
C ARG A 27 1.99 -3.06 6.42
N GLY A 28 2.86 -2.86 7.39
CA GLY A 28 4.31 -3.02 7.26
C GLY A 28 5.07 -1.70 7.42
N PRO A 29 6.39 -1.71 7.22
CA PRO A 29 7.25 -0.55 7.47
C PRO A 29 7.24 0.49 6.34
N HIS A 30 6.50 0.25 5.25
CA HIS A 30 6.57 1.08 4.04
C HIS A 30 5.26 1.81 3.78
N ASN A 31 5.40 3.04 3.27
CA ASN A 31 4.28 3.90 2.91
C ASN A 31 3.47 3.29 1.75
N ALA A 32 2.14 3.41 1.85
CA ALA A 32 1.20 3.17 0.76
C ALA A 32 0.56 4.50 0.36
N THR A 33 0.80 4.96 -0.87
CA THR A 33 0.38 6.30 -1.34
C THR A 33 -0.33 6.24 -2.69
N ALA A 34 -0.94 7.36 -3.09
CA ALA A 34 -1.63 7.54 -4.38
C ALA A 34 -2.62 6.41 -4.75
N PRO A 35 -3.62 6.11 -3.88
CA PRO A 35 -4.58 5.05 -4.16
C PRO A 35 -5.51 5.41 -5.33
N ALA A 36 -5.80 4.44 -6.18
CA ALA A 36 -6.78 4.53 -7.25
C ALA A 36 -7.63 3.26 -7.32
N TRP A 37 -8.95 3.41 -7.43
CA TRP A 37 -9.88 2.30 -7.56
C TRP A 37 -9.96 1.81 -9.00
N SER A 38 -10.10 0.50 -9.19
CA SER A 38 -10.52 -0.05 -10.48
C SER A 38 -11.97 0.35 -10.78
N PRO A 39 -12.37 0.46 -12.06
CA PRO A 39 -13.72 0.90 -12.43
C PRO A 39 -14.86 0.01 -11.90
N ASP A 40 -14.59 -1.29 -11.75
CA ASP A 40 -15.50 -2.28 -11.16
C ASP A 40 -15.48 -2.29 -9.62
N GLY A 41 -14.57 -1.55 -9.00
CA GLY A 41 -14.43 -1.42 -7.54
C GLY A 41 -13.81 -2.63 -6.85
N GLY A 42 -13.34 -3.64 -7.59
CA GLY A 42 -12.75 -4.85 -7.03
C GLY A 42 -11.31 -4.68 -6.54
N ILE A 43 -10.57 -3.73 -7.11
CA ILE A 43 -9.12 -3.58 -6.90
C ILE A 43 -8.78 -2.13 -6.52
N ILE A 44 -7.76 -1.98 -5.69
CA ILE A 44 -7.10 -0.71 -5.42
C ILE A 44 -5.64 -0.79 -5.87
N ALA A 45 -5.25 0.10 -6.78
CA ALA A 45 -3.87 0.35 -7.14
C ALA A 45 -3.25 1.39 -6.20
N PHE A 46 -1.99 1.23 -5.83
CA PHE A 46 -1.26 2.18 -4.99
C PHE A 46 0.24 2.09 -5.24
N LEU A 47 0.97 3.10 -4.79
CA LEU A 47 2.42 3.15 -4.84
C LEU A 47 3.02 2.75 -3.50
N ALA A 48 4.02 1.88 -3.53
CA ALA A 48 4.86 1.57 -2.38
C ALA A 48 6.28 1.25 -2.83
N ALA A 49 7.26 1.64 -2.03
CA ALA A 49 8.63 1.18 -2.17
C ALA A 49 8.83 0.03 -1.19
N ARG A 50 8.87 -1.21 -1.70
CA ARG A 50 9.09 -2.42 -0.90
C ARG A 50 10.44 -3.02 -1.30
N GLY A 51 11.34 -3.19 -0.33
CA GLY A 51 12.70 -3.67 -0.57
C GLY A 51 13.65 -3.26 0.56
N GLU A 52 14.89 -3.73 0.51
CA GLU A 52 15.93 -3.22 1.42
C GLU A 52 16.14 -1.72 1.19
N GLU A 53 16.40 -0.96 2.25
CA GLU A 53 16.35 0.50 2.25
C GLU A 53 17.21 1.16 1.18
N SER A 54 18.34 0.53 0.83
CA SER A 54 19.27 0.99 -0.21
C SER A 54 18.75 0.83 -1.64
N ASP A 55 17.82 -0.08 -1.89
CA ASP A 55 17.37 -0.50 -3.22
C ASP A 55 15.85 -0.40 -3.41
N ALA A 56 15.12 0.08 -2.40
CA ALA A 56 13.67 0.20 -2.43
C ALA A 56 13.21 1.24 -3.47
N LYS A 57 12.80 0.76 -4.64
CA LYS A 57 12.19 1.58 -5.70
C LYS A 57 10.67 1.61 -5.53
N THR A 58 10.05 2.77 -5.77
CA THR A 58 8.59 2.89 -5.80
C THR A 58 8.02 2.07 -6.96
N GLN A 59 7.11 1.16 -6.65
CA GLN A 59 6.43 0.29 -7.63
C GLN A 59 4.92 0.42 -7.50
N VAL A 60 4.21 0.00 -8.54
CA VAL A 60 2.75 -0.14 -8.52
C VAL A 60 2.40 -1.47 -7.88
N HIS A 61 1.54 -1.41 -6.87
CA HIS A 61 0.97 -2.58 -6.21
C HIS A 61 -0.55 -2.55 -6.35
N PHE A 62 -1.15 -3.74 -6.47
CA PHE A 62 -2.58 -3.93 -6.40
C PHE A 62 -2.93 -4.66 -5.11
N LEU A 63 -4.12 -4.38 -4.58
CA LEU A 63 -4.78 -5.23 -3.60
C LEU A 63 -6.28 -5.33 -3.91
N TYR A 64 -6.92 -6.38 -3.42
CA TYR A 64 -8.37 -6.45 -3.47
C TYR A 64 -8.99 -5.42 -2.52
N ALA A 65 -10.10 -4.82 -2.94
CA ALA A 65 -10.81 -3.81 -2.18
C ALA A 65 -11.32 -4.32 -0.83
N ASP A 66 -11.68 -5.61 -0.76
CA ASP A 66 -12.03 -6.33 0.46
C ASP A 66 -10.82 -6.83 1.24
N GLY A 67 -9.61 -6.40 0.87
CA GLY A 67 -8.38 -6.72 1.55
C GLY A 67 -7.75 -8.04 1.10
N GLY A 68 -6.70 -8.44 1.80
CA GLY A 68 -5.86 -9.56 1.40
C GLY A 68 -4.43 -9.09 1.16
N GLU A 69 -3.60 -9.95 0.57
CA GLU A 69 -2.21 -9.62 0.30
C GLU A 69 -2.11 -8.75 -0.96
N ALA A 70 -1.34 -7.66 -0.85
CA ALA A 70 -1.07 -6.78 -1.98
C ALA A 70 0.08 -7.34 -2.81
N TRP A 71 -0.10 -7.43 -4.13
CA TRP A 71 0.90 -7.93 -5.06
C TRP A 71 1.48 -6.80 -5.92
N GLN A 72 2.75 -6.93 -6.27
CA GLN A 72 3.45 -6.00 -7.14
C GLN A 72 3.05 -6.24 -8.60
N VAL A 73 2.80 -5.16 -9.33
CA VAL A 73 2.35 -5.20 -10.73
C VAL A 73 3.49 -4.86 -11.68
N THR A 74 4.36 -3.94 -11.27
CA THR A 74 5.55 -3.55 -12.05
C THR A 74 6.77 -4.32 -11.56
N GLY A 75 7.39 -5.14 -12.42
CA GLY A 75 8.69 -5.75 -12.15
C GLY A 75 9.81 -4.89 -12.73
N HIS A 76 10.87 -4.65 -11.97
CA HIS A 76 12.15 -4.21 -12.52
C HIS A 76 13.08 -5.42 -12.49
N ASP A 77 13.10 -6.18 -13.59
CA ASP A 77 14.13 -7.19 -13.83
C ASP A 77 15.34 -6.43 -14.39
N GLU A 78 16.39 -6.25 -13.57
CA GLU A 78 17.69 -5.86 -14.10
C GLU A 78 18.34 -7.15 -14.59
N SER A 79 18.17 -7.45 -15.88
CA SER A 79 18.98 -8.43 -16.61
C SER A 79 20.45 -7.98 -16.70
#